data_AF-A0A6A1WNW0-F1
#
_entry.id   AF-A0A6A1WNW0-F1
#
_cell.length_a   1.000
_cell.length_b   1.000
_cell.length_c   1.000
_cell.angle_alpha   90.00
_cell.angle_beta   90.00
_cell.angle_gamma   90.00
#
_symmetry.space_group_name_H-M   'P 1'
#
loop_
_entity.id
_entity.type
_entity.pdbx_description
1 polymer ?
#
loop_
_entity_poly.entity_id
_entity_poly.type
_entity_poly.pdbx_seq_one_letter_code
_entity_poly.pdbx_strand_id
1 'polypeptide(L)'
;MASSMLSSHIGALVRQHVPFETSKWKDVPDRLIICDERVLDDFQLDYDRAEDRITMKSMMNIAYRMHRNRMFQHYSVFNSKEKALEHPYPQMNKKE
;
A
#
# COMPACT_ATOMS: atom_id res chain seq x y z
N MET A 1 7.75 -6.56 18.29
CA MET A 1 6.32 -6.22 18.30
C MET A 1 6.02 -4.89 17.60
N ALA A 2 6.75 -3.79 17.87
CA ALA A 2 6.53 -2.52 17.17
C ALA A 2 6.69 -2.58 15.64
N SER A 3 7.73 -3.27 15.14
CA SER A 3 7.99 -3.39 13.69
C SER A 3 6.90 -4.14 12.92
N SER A 4 6.29 -5.18 13.51
CA SER A 4 5.19 -5.93 12.88
C SER A 4 3.87 -5.14 12.85
N MET A 5 3.63 -4.29 13.86
CA MET A 5 2.48 -3.38 13.90
C MET A 5 2.61 -2.28 12.85
N LEU A 6 3.78 -1.64 12.76
CA LEU A 6 4.08 -0.61 11.76
C LEU A 6 3.93 -1.14 10.33
N SER A 7 4.49 -2.33 10.04
CA SER A 7 4.36 -2.95 8.72
C SER A 7 2.91 -3.28 8.36
N SER A 8 2.13 -3.75 9.33
CA SER A 8 0.71 -4.07 9.12
C SER A 8 -0.13 -2.82 8.86
N HIS A 9 0.11 -1.76 9.63
CA HIS A 9 -0.57 -0.47 9.49
C HIS A 9 -0.24 0.21 8.15
N ILE A 10 1.04 0.29 7.78
CA ILE A 10 1.49 0.77 6.46
C ILE A 10 0.83 -0.05 5.35
N GLY A 11 0.78 -1.38 5.51
CA GLY A 11 0.13 -2.26 4.55
C GLY A 11 -1.36 -1.94 4.36
N ALA A 12 -2.09 -1.62 5.42
CA ALA A 12 -3.49 -1.24 5.36
C ALA A 12 -3.69 0.10 4.65
N LEU A 13 -2.91 1.12 5.02
CA LEU A 13 -2.97 2.44 4.39
C LEU A 13 -2.71 2.38 2.89
N VAL A 14 -1.68 1.62 2.47
CA VAL A 14 -1.36 1.44 1.05
C VAL A 14 -2.53 0.81 0.29
N ARG A 15 -3.21 -0.19 0.86
CA ARG A 15 -4.37 -0.83 0.22
C ARG A 15 -5.60 0.07 0.15
N GLN A 16 -5.83 0.89 1.17
CA GLN A 16 -6.99 1.77 1.24
C GLN A 16 -6.84 3.00 0.36
N HIS A 17 -5.62 3.54 0.26
CA HIS A 17 -5.40 4.83 -0.37
C HIS A 17 -4.78 4.71 -1.76
N VAL A 18 -3.89 3.75 -2.05
CA VAL A 18 -3.18 3.76 -3.35
C VAL A 18 -4.07 3.19 -4.47
N PRO A 19 -4.32 3.94 -5.57
CA PRO A 19 -5.21 3.51 -6.64
C PRO A 19 -4.59 2.38 -7.48
N PHE A 20 -5.42 1.44 -7.90
CA PHE A 20 -5.01 0.30 -8.75
C PHE A 20 -4.40 0.69 -10.10
N GLU A 21 -4.87 1.80 -10.66
CA GLU A 21 -4.53 2.29 -11.99
C GLU A 21 -3.11 2.87 -12.05
N THR A 22 -2.58 3.27 -10.89
CA THR A 22 -1.21 3.74 -10.80
C THR A 22 -0.27 2.55 -10.96
N SER A 23 0.64 2.63 -11.93
CA SER A 23 1.57 1.54 -12.24
C SER A 23 2.94 1.77 -11.60
N LYS A 24 3.31 3.03 -11.34
CA LYS A 24 4.58 3.38 -10.68
C LYS A 24 4.30 4.15 -9.39
N TRP A 25 5.08 3.82 -8.36
CA TRP A 25 5.00 4.44 -7.05
C TRP A 25 5.14 5.97 -7.08
N LYS A 26 6.02 6.49 -7.95
CA LYS A 26 6.25 7.92 -8.14
C LYS A 26 5.04 8.68 -8.69
N ASP A 27 4.07 7.98 -9.26
CA ASP A 27 2.86 8.56 -9.85
C ASP A 27 1.71 8.63 -8.81
N VAL A 28 1.99 8.34 -7.54
CA VAL A 28 1.06 8.42 -6.40
C VAL A 28 1.41 9.60 -5.48
N PRO A 29 1.45 10.87 -5.92
CA PRO A 29 1.97 11.96 -5.08
C PRO A 29 1.08 12.26 -3.87
N ASP A 30 -0.22 12.51 -4.07
CA ASP A 30 -1.08 13.07 -3.01
C ASP A 30 -1.42 12.07 -1.90
N ARG A 31 -1.41 10.79 -2.22
CA ARG A 31 -1.83 9.74 -1.27
C ARG A 31 -0.70 9.21 -0.41
N LEU A 32 0.53 9.46 -0.83
CA LEU A 32 1.71 9.26 0.01
C LEU A 32 1.74 10.25 1.16
N ILE A 33 1.33 11.49 0.94
CA ILE A 33 1.23 12.51 1.99
C ILE A 33 0.27 12.03 3.08
N ILE A 34 -0.90 11.51 2.70
CA ILE A 34 -1.89 10.97 3.66
C ILE A 34 -1.33 9.76 4.43
N CYS A 35 -0.61 8.86 3.75
CA CYS A 35 -0.05 7.70 4.43
C CYS A 35 1.14 8.09 5.34
N ASP A 36 1.94 9.08 4.94
CA ASP A 36 3.06 9.62 5.72
C ASP A 36 2.51 10.29 6.98
N GLU A 37 1.56 11.23 6.86
CA GLU A 37 0.96 11.96 7.98
C GLU A 37 0.32 11.03 9.02
N ARG A 38 -0.39 9.99 8.60
CA ARG A 38 -1.04 9.04 9.53
C ARG A 38 -0.05 8.12 10.22
N VAL A 39 0.97 7.65 9.50
CA VAL A 39 2.03 6.83 10.11
C VAL A 39 2.84 7.64 11.10
N LEU A 40 3.05 8.93 10.83
CA LEU A 40 3.70 9.86 11.75
C LEU A 40 2.89 10.05 13.05
N ASP A 41 1.58 10.27 12.93
CA ASP A 41 0.69 10.49 14.07
C ASP A 41 0.60 9.23 14.95
N ASP A 42 0.39 8.06 14.33
CA ASP A 42 0.15 6.80 15.05
C ASP A 42 1.41 6.21 15.72
N PHE A 43 2.60 6.50 15.20
CA PHE A 43 3.87 5.92 15.67
C PHE A 43 4.87 6.92 16.24
N GLN A 44 4.53 8.22 16.27
CA GLN A 44 5.39 9.30 16.78
C GLN A 44 6.83 9.25 16.22
N LEU A 45 6.94 9.03 14.90
CA LEU A 45 8.22 8.92 14.21
C LEU A 45 8.89 10.30 14.06
N ASP A 46 10.20 10.35 14.27
CA ASP A 46 11.00 11.55 14.00
C ASP A 46 11.27 11.67 12.49
N TYR A 47 10.53 12.54 11.82
CA TYR A 47 10.68 12.76 10.37
C TYR A 47 11.87 13.64 10.02
N ASP A 48 12.48 14.36 10.96
CA ASP A 48 13.68 15.16 10.68
C ASP A 48 14.89 14.24 10.48
N ARG A 49 14.83 13.03 11.04
CA ARG A 49 15.81 11.98 10.80
C ARG A 49 15.65 11.35 9.42
N ALA A 50 16.63 11.59 8.56
CA ALA A 50 16.64 11.09 7.19
C ALA A 50 16.51 9.56 7.07
N GLU A 51 17.06 8.81 8.02
CA GLU A 51 17.01 7.34 8.07
C GLU A 51 15.58 6.81 8.27
N ASP A 52 14.79 7.48 9.12
CA ASP A 52 13.42 7.08 9.43
C ASP A 52 12.50 7.39 8.23
N ARG A 53 12.73 8.52 7.56
CA ARG A 53 12.07 8.85 6.27
C ARG A 53 12.34 7.80 5.18
N ILE A 54 13.61 7.40 5.02
CA ILE A 54 13.99 6.39 4.02
C ILE A 54 13.35 5.05 4.34
N THR A 55 13.39 4.65 5.62
CA THR A 55 12.85 3.38 6.08
C THR A 55 11.34 3.31 5.87
N MET A 56 10.60 4.34 6.27
CA MET A 56 9.15 4.42 6.09
C MET A 56 8.77 4.35 4.61
N LYS A 57 9.41 5.16 3.74
CA LYS A 57 9.17 5.12 2.29
C LYS A 57 9.47 3.76 1.68
N SER A 58 10.53 3.09 2.14
CA SER A 58 10.88 1.73 1.71
C SER A 58 9.80 0.73 2.11
N MET A 59 9.33 0.76 3.36
CA MET A 59 8.25 -0.12 3.84
C MET A 59 6.96 0.06 3.05
N MET A 60 6.58 1.30 2.75
CA MET A 60 5.42 1.62 1.92
C MET A 60 5.56 1.07 0.50
N ASN A 61 6.72 1.28 -0.14
CA ASN A 61 6.99 0.76 -1.48
C ASN A 61 6.99 -0.77 -1.53
N ILE A 62 7.51 -1.45 -0.50
CA ILE A 62 7.44 -2.91 -0.36
C ILE A 62 5.98 -3.36 -0.24
N ALA A 63 5.20 -2.72 0.64
CA ALA A 63 3.78 -3.03 0.81
C ALA A 63 2.99 -2.85 -0.50
N TYR A 64 3.28 -1.79 -1.24
CA TYR A 64 2.68 -1.52 -2.54
C TYR A 64 3.03 -2.57 -3.58
N ARG A 65 4.32 -2.91 -3.72
CA ARG A 65 4.79 -3.96 -4.64
C ARG A 65 4.17 -5.31 -4.31
N MET A 66 4.13 -5.67 -3.03
CA MET A 66 3.49 -6.91 -2.58
C MET A 66 2.00 -6.92 -2.92
N HIS A 67 1.30 -5.82 -2.68
CA HIS A 67 -0.12 -5.70 -3.00
C HIS A 67 -0.36 -5.86 -4.51
N ARG A 68 0.37 -5.12 -5.35
CA ARG A 68 0.34 -5.23 -6.82
C ARG A 68 0.64 -6.63 -7.31
N ASN A 69 1.67 -7.29 -6.75
CA ASN A 69 2.03 -8.65 -7.14
C ASN A 69 0.91 -9.64 -6.80
N ARG A 70 0.33 -9.55 -5.61
CA ARG A 70 -0.80 -10.41 -5.22
C ARG A 70 -2.02 -10.21 -6.12
N MET A 71 -2.29 -8.97 -6.53
CA MET A 71 -3.35 -8.67 -7.50
C MET A 71 -3.05 -9.22 -8.89
N PHE A 72 -1.81 -9.07 -9.36
CA PHE A 72 -1.39 -9.64 -10.64
C PHE A 72 -1.56 -11.16 -10.65
N GLN A 73 -1.15 -11.85 -9.58
CA GLN A 73 -1.36 -13.30 -9.42
C GLN A 73 -2.85 -13.68 -9.36
N HIS A 74 -3.68 -12.86 -8.72
CA HIS A 74 -5.13 -13.10 -8.67
C HIS A 74 -5.77 -12.96 -10.05
N TYR A 75 -5.35 -11.97 -10.85
CA TYR A 75 -5.96 -11.73 -12.16
C TYR A 75 -5.33 -12.51 -13.32
N SER A 76 -4.10 -13.02 -13.17
CA SER A 76 -3.40 -13.78 -14.22
C SER A 76 -4.04 -15.12 -14.54
N VAL A 77 -4.85 -15.67 -13.64
CA VAL A 77 -5.57 -16.95 -13.84
C VAL A 77 -6.79 -16.82 -14.76
N PHE A 78 -7.25 -15.58 -15.02
CA PHE A 78 -8.40 -15.35 -15.90
C PHE A 78 -7.95 -15.16 -17.35
N ASN A 79 -8.57 -15.92 -18.25
CA ASN A 79 -8.29 -15.84 -19.69
C ASN A 79 -8.88 -14.60 -20.37
N SER A 80 -9.68 -13.79 -19.67
CA SER A 80 -10.28 -12.56 -20.20
C SER A 80 -10.50 -11.50 -19.11
N LYS A 81 -10.50 -10.24 -19.53
CA LYS A 81 -10.73 -9.08 -18.64
C LYS A 81 -12.15 -9.09 -18.04
N GLU A 82 -13.15 -9.51 -18.80
CA GLU A 82 -14.54 -9.60 -18.30
C GLU A 82 -14.67 -10.60 -17.15
N LYS A 83 -14.08 -11.80 -17.27
CA LYS A 83 -14.05 -12.77 -16.17
C LYS A 83 -13.27 -12.25 -14.96
N ALA A 84 -12.16 -11.56 -15.18
CA ALA A 84 -11.43 -10.93 -14.09
C ALA A 84 -12.30 -9.87 -13.35
N LEU A 85 -13.13 -9.10 -14.07
CA LEU A 85 -14.02 -8.11 -13.47
C LEU A 85 -15.15 -8.74 -12.65
N GLU A 86 -15.64 -9.92 -13.03
CA GLU A 86 -16.62 -10.70 -12.24
C GLU A 86 -16.05 -11.24 -10.92
N HIS A 87 -14.71 -11.27 -10.78
CA HIS A 87 -14.00 -11.77 -9.60
C HIS A 87 -13.13 -10.66 -8.95
N PRO A 88 -13.77 -9.64 -8.32
CA PRO A 88 -13.06 -8.52 -7.71
C PRO A 88 -12.10 -8.98 -6.61
N TYR A 89 -10.95 -8.29 -6.49
CA TYR A 89 -9.92 -8.63 -5.52
C TYR A 89 -10.45 -8.45 -4.08
N PRO A 90 -10.43 -9.49 -3.21
CA PRO A 90 -11.14 -9.50 -1.92
C PRO A 90 -10.76 -8.40 -0.91
N GLN A 91 -9.63 -7.71 -1.10
CA GLN A 91 -9.13 -6.72 -0.14
C GLN A 91 -9.45 -5.26 -0.50
N MET A 92 -10.20 -4.98 -1.57
CA MET A 92 -10.56 -3.60 -1.92
C MET A 92 -11.71 -3.01 -1.08
N ASN A 93 -12.48 -3.85 -0.38
CA ASN A 93 -13.75 -3.43 0.25
C ASN A 93 -13.77 -3.48 1.78
N LYS A 94 -12.66 -3.81 2.45
CA LYS A 94 -12.61 -3.71 3.92
C LYS A 94 -12.22 -2.30 4.32
N LYS A 95 -13.24 -1.43 4.43
CA LYS A 95 -13.24 -0.42 5.48
C LYS A 95 -13.30 -1.20 6.79
N GLU A 96 -12.14 -1.43 7.40
CA GLU A 96 -12.09 -1.58 8.86
C GLU A 96 -12.49 -0.26 9.50
#